data_AF-A0A8X6WUM4-F1
#
_entry.id   AF-A0A8X6WUM4-F1
#
_cell.length_a   1.000
_cell.length_b   1.000
_cell.length_c   1.000
_cell.angle_alpha   90.00
_cell.angle_beta   90.00
_cell.angle_gamma   90.00
#
_symmetry.space_group_name_H-M   'P 1'
#
loop_
_entity.id
_entity.type
_entity.pdbx_description
1 polymer ?
#
loop_
_entity_poly.entity_id
_entity_poly.type
_entity_poly.pdbx_seq_one_letter_code
_entity_poly.pdbx_strand_id
1 'polypeptide(L)'
;MLALLAYLYLQKFFQCEASSIISALERPEIKCRNEQQIYLPYDEFKTEACARCYKYMPSVAFHFKLQYTKELGTLYDPRINASHYLNPFNISEVLNTFVEESFAEKWISCCRAAWECCNTMIKTPASLKNTKHCPRTWDGWQCWPDTPAGTTASLPCQNHIYFENGPPSCTKYAHKECLPNGTWYINEYRREWTNYTTCGRREEHRQYLYFHVTTYIISIIFIIPALIIFMSYK
;
A
#
# COMPACT_ATOMS: atom_id res chain seq x y z
N MET A 1 -17.66 -12.71 -21.40
CA MET A 1 -18.54 -11.61 -20.97
C MET A 1 -17.89 -10.72 -19.91
N LEU A 2 -17.14 -11.27 -18.93
CA LEU A 2 -16.40 -10.49 -17.91
C LEU A 2 -15.16 -9.74 -18.45
N ALA A 3 -14.43 -10.31 -19.42
CA ALA A 3 -13.29 -9.63 -20.06
C ALA A 3 -13.68 -8.37 -20.87
N LEU A 4 -14.89 -8.35 -21.44
CA LEU A 4 -15.45 -7.19 -22.14
C LEU A 4 -15.87 -6.08 -21.16
N LEU A 5 -16.37 -6.45 -19.98
CA LEU A 5 -16.72 -5.49 -18.93
C LEU A 5 -15.46 -4.86 -18.33
N ALA A 6 -14.40 -5.63 -18.08
CA ALA A 6 -13.11 -5.10 -17.64
C ALA A 6 -12.46 -4.18 -18.70
N TYR A 7 -12.51 -4.56 -19.97
CA TYR A 7 -12.02 -3.74 -21.10
C TYR A 7 -12.78 -2.41 -21.26
N LEU A 8 -14.12 -2.45 -21.16
CA LEU A 8 -14.96 -1.25 -21.23
C LEU A 8 -14.81 -0.35 -19.99
N TYR A 9 -14.56 -0.93 -18.81
CA TYR A 9 -14.26 -0.17 -17.59
C TYR A 9 -12.88 0.52 -17.67
N LEU A 10 -11.88 -0.14 -18.29
CA LEU A 10 -10.54 0.41 -18.54
C LEU A 10 -10.54 1.53 -19.59
N GLN A 11 -11.35 1.43 -20.66
CA GLN A 11 -11.48 2.49 -21.67
C GLN A 11 -12.09 3.78 -21.08
N LYS A 12 -13.10 3.66 -20.20
CA LYS A 12 -13.66 4.82 -19.49
C LYS A 12 -12.67 5.45 -18.50
N PHE A 13 -11.67 4.71 -18.02
CA PHE A 13 -10.66 5.21 -17.08
C PHE A 13 -9.63 6.14 -17.74
N PHE A 14 -9.41 6.03 -19.06
CA PHE A 14 -8.38 6.77 -19.80
C PHE A 14 -8.89 7.96 -20.63
N GLN A 15 -10.20 8.21 -20.67
CA GLN A 15 -10.80 9.16 -21.62
C GLN A 15 -10.96 10.60 -21.09
N CYS A 16 -10.40 10.91 -19.92
CA CYS A 16 -10.32 12.29 -19.40
C CYS A 16 -8.93 12.89 -19.62
N GLU A 17 -8.41 12.89 -20.85
CA GLU A 17 -7.24 13.70 -21.19
C GLU A 17 -7.25 14.10 -22.67
N ALA A 18 -8.26 14.88 -23.04
CA ALA A 18 -8.26 15.62 -24.30
C ALA A 18 -8.93 16.98 -24.11
N SER A 19 -8.22 17.94 -23.51
CA SER A 19 -8.34 19.35 -23.90
C SER A 19 -7.23 20.22 -23.31
N SER A 20 -6.37 20.65 -24.22
CA SER A 20 -5.88 22.03 -24.40
C SER A 20 -4.36 22.17 -24.40
N ILE A 21 -3.86 22.27 -25.63
CA ILE A 21 -2.56 22.81 -26.01
C ILE A 21 -2.62 24.32 -25.76
N ILE A 22 -2.10 24.79 -24.62
CA ILE A 22 -1.77 26.20 -24.41
C ILE A 22 -0.42 26.29 -23.67
N SER A 23 0.54 26.93 -24.37
CA SER A 23 1.83 27.50 -23.93
C SER A 23 2.82 26.60 -23.16
N ALA A 24 3.76 26.01 -23.91
CA ALA A 24 5.01 25.44 -23.43
C ALA A 24 6.07 26.53 -23.15
N LEU A 25 5.82 27.42 -22.18
CA LEU A 25 6.82 28.33 -21.62
C LEU A 25 6.72 28.27 -20.09
N GLU A 26 7.80 27.77 -19.47
CA GLU A 26 8.06 27.72 -18.02
C GLU A 26 6.98 27.07 -17.13
N ARG A 27 6.70 25.78 -17.33
CA ARG A 27 6.14 24.96 -16.26
C ARG A 27 7.30 24.39 -15.45
N PRO A 28 7.44 24.64 -14.13
CA PRO A 28 8.45 23.99 -13.33
C PRO A 28 8.31 22.48 -13.50
N GLU A 29 9.41 21.76 -13.73
CA GLU A 29 9.40 20.31 -13.88
C GLU A 29 8.61 19.70 -12.73
N ILE A 30 7.44 19.14 -13.07
CA ILE A 30 6.50 18.57 -12.12
C ILE A 30 7.12 17.28 -11.59
N LYS A 31 7.61 17.31 -10.35
CA LYS A 31 8.26 16.16 -9.72
C LYS A 31 7.57 15.73 -8.43
N CYS A 32 7.53 14.43 -8.20
CA CYS A 32 6.97 13.78 -7.03
C CYS A 32 8.04 13.05 -6.24
N ARG A 33 7.96 13.15 -4.92
CA ARG A 33 8.97 12.63 -3.99
C ARG A 33 8.60 11.22 -3.52
N ASN A 34 9.53 10.28 -3.60
CA ASN A 34 9.38 8.95 -3.02
C ASN A 34 10.16 8.79 -1.69
N GLU A 35 9.98 7.66 -1.01
CA GLU A 35 10.67 7.29 0.25
C GLU A 35 12.21 7.31 0.17
N GLN A 36 12.77 7.28 -1.04
CA GLN A 36 14.22 7.34 -1.27
C GLN A 36 14.73 8.78 -1.34
N GLN A 37 13.85 9.76 -1.09
CA GLN A 37 14.13 11.19 -1.18
C GLN A 37 14.42 11.65 -2.62
N ILE A 38 14.01 10.86 -3.62
CA ILE A 38 14.20 11.15 -5.05
C ILE A 38 12.94 11.84 -5.57
N TYR A 39 13.14 12.88 -6.37
CA TYR A 39 12.10 13.62 -7.06
C TYR A 39 12.03 13.16 -8.51
N LEU A 40 11.01 12.38 -8.85
CA LEU A 40 10.81 11.80 -10.18
C LEU A 40 9.75 12.58 -10.96
N PRO A 41 9.85 12.67 -12.30
CA PRO A 41 8.75 13.12 -13.16
C PRO A 41 7.48 12.29 -12.91
N TYR A 42 6.32 12.89 -13.19
CA TYR A 42 5.01 12.26 -12.93
C TYR A 42 4.89 10.83 -13.46
N ASP A 43 5.23 10.58 -14.73
CA ASP A 43 5.07 9.26 -15.35
C ASP A 43 6.06 8.21 -14.83
N GLU A 44 7.30 8.60 -14.56
CA GLU A 44 8.30 7.74 -13.94
C GLU A 44 7.91 7.38 -12.51
N PHE A 45 7.40 8.35 -11.74
CA PHE A 45 6.91 8.14 -10.39
C PHE A 45 5.77 7.11 -10.37
N LYS A 46 4.80 7.21 -11.31
CA LYS A 46 3.68 6.26 -11.39
C LYS A 46 4.15 4.82 -11.57
N THR A 47 5.14 4.63 -12.44
CA THR A 47 5.71 3.31 -12.76
C THR A 47 6.49 2.74 -11.57
N GLU A 48 7.39 3.55 -10.99
CA GLU A 48 8.22 3.15 -9.85
C GLU A 48 7.37 2.83 -8.61
N ALA A 49 6.38 3.68 -8.31
CA ALA A 49 5.51 3.49 -7.17
C ALA A 49 4.68 2.20 -7.29
N CYS A 50 4.20 1.86 -8.49
CA CYS A 50 3.49 0.60 -8.73
C CYS A 50 4.39 -0.64 -8.56
N ALA A 51 5.63 -0.59 -9.04
CA ALA A 51 6.60 -1.69 -8.87
C ALA A 51 6.95 -1.88 -7.39
N ARG A 52 7.04 -0.76 -6.66
CA ARG A 52 7.24 -0.75 -5.22
C ARG A 52 6.03 -1.29 -4.45
N CYS A 53 4.81 -0.94 -4.85
CA CYS A 53 3.59 -1.55 -4.31
C CYS A 53 3.62 -3.07 -4.45
N TYR A 54 3.99 -3.58 -5.64
CA TYR A 54 4.13 -5.02 -5.90
C TYR A 54 5.16 -5.68 -4.97
N LYS A 55 6.34 -5.05 -4.81
CA LYS A 55 7.39 -5.53 -3.92
C LYS A 55 6.90 -5.76 -2.50
N TYR A 56 6.09 -4.83 -1.97
CA TYR A 56 5.61 -4.87 -0.59
C TYR A 56 4.51 -5.90 -0.32
N MET A 57 3.93 -6.50 -1.36
CA MET A 57 2.93 -7.55 -1.17
C MET A 57 3.55 -8.84 -0.61
N PRO A 58 2.82 -9.60 0.21
CA PRO A 58 3.31 -10.82 0.81
C PRO A 58 3.51 -11.89 -0.26
N SER A 59 4.43 -12.84 -0.03
CA SER A 59 4.72 -13.91 -0.98
C SER A 59 3.50 -14.79 -1.28
N VAL A 60 2.58 -14.94 -0.31
CA VAL A 60 1.34 -15.72 -0.46
C VAL A 60 0.39 -15.16 -1.52
N ALA A 61 0.56 -13.88 -1.90
CA ALA A 61 -0.27 -13.25 -2.92
C ALA A 61 0.03 -13.76 -4.34
N PHE A 62 1.13 -14.49 -4.55
CA PHE A 62 1.67 -14.79 -5.87
C PHE A 62 1.83 -16.29 -6.14
N HIS A 63 1.50 -16.72 -7.36
CA HIS A 63 1.92 -18.03 -7.86
C HIS A 63 3.44 -18.08 -8.05
N PHE A 64 4.00 -16.96 -8.50
CA PHE A 64 5.42 -16.70 -8.62
C PHE A 64 5.63 -15.19 -8.47
N LYS A 65 6.58 -14.77 -7.64
CA LYS A 65 6.78 -13.34 -7.35
C LYS A 65 7.92 -12.79 -8.20
N LEU A 66 7.65 -11.74 -8.96
CA LEU A 66 8.67 -11.01 -9.73
C LEU A 66 9.64 -10.27 -8.80
N GLN A 67 10.87 -10.06 -9.26
CA GLN A 67 11.91 -9.39 -8.47
C GLN A 67 11.89 -7.88 -8.74
N TYR A 68 11.80 -7.07 -7.68
CA TYR A 68 11.88 -5.62 -7.83
C TYR A 68 13.32 -5.16 -8.01
N THR A 69 13.56 -4.40 -9.09
CA THR A 69 14.87 -3.81 -9.41
C THR A 69 14.87 -2.33 -9.05
N LYS A 70 15.68 -1.95 -8.05
CA LYS A 70 15.71 -0.59 -7.51
C LYS A 70 16.21 0.46 -8.51
N GLU A 71 17.19 0.10 -9.35
CA GLU A 71 17.85 1.03 -10.27
C GLU A 71 16.92 1.51 -11.38
N LEU A 72 16.02 0.64 -11.84
CA LEU A 72 15.13 0.89 -12.97
C LEU A 72 13.67 1.09 -12.54
N GLY A 73 13.33 0.80 -11.27
CA GLY A 73 11.94 0.82 -10.80
C GLY A 73 11.06 -0.21 -11.51
N THR A 74 11.64 -1.34 -11.94
CA THR A 74 10.98 -2.38 -12.75
C THR A 74 10.77 -3.68 -11.97
N LEU A 75 9.94 -4.55 -12.55
CA LEU A 75 9.76 -5.93 -12.09
C LEU A 75 10.47 -6.89 -13.06
N TYR A 76 11.47 -7.61 -12.58
CA TYR A 76 12.22 -8.59 -13.34
C TYR A 76 11.61 -9.99 -13.21
N ASP A 77 11.34 -10.63 -14.35
CA ASP A 77 10.94 -12.03 -14.45
C ASP A 77 12.15 -12.91 -14.78
N PRO A 78 12.65 -13.72 -13.83
CA PRO A 78 13.79 -14.58 -14.05
C PRO A 78 13.52 -15.76 -15.01
N ARG A 79 12.25 -16.10 -15.29
CA ARG A 79 11.89 -17.25 -16.13
C ARG A 79 12.06 -16.96 -17.61
N ILE A 80 11.78 -15.72 -18.01
CA ILE A 80 11.90 -15.24 -19.39
C ILE A 80 13.06 -14.25 -19.55
N ASN A 81 13.80 -13.97 -18.48
CA ASN A 81 14.92 -13.03 -18.44
C ASN A 81 14.53 -11.64 -18.98
N ALA A 82 13.37 -11.12 -18.55
CA ALA A 82 12.82 -9.86 -19.02
C ALA A 82 12.43 -8.95 -17.86
N SER A 83 12.51 -7.63 -18.07
CA SER A 83 12.04 -6.62 -17.11
C SER A 83 10.76 -5.98 -17.61
N HIS A 84 9.73 -5.95 -16.75
CA HIS A 84 8.45 -5.34 -17.02
C HIS A 84 8.43 -3.90 -16.49
N TYR A 85 8.21 -2.95 -17.39
CA TYR A 85 7.83 -1.58 -17.05
C TYR A 85 6.31 -1.53 -16.89
N LEU A 86 5.86 -1.09 -15.71
CA LEU A 86 4.45 -1.02 -15.38
C LEU A 86 3.77 0.16 -16.07
N ASN A 87 3.41 -0.05 -17.34
CA ASN A 87 2.62 0.83 -18.19
C ASN A 87 1.21 0.22 -18.38
N PRO A 88 0.13 0.99 -18.66
CA PRO A 88 -1.23 0.47 -18.82
C PRO A 88 -1.35 -0.62 -19.89
N PHE A 89 -0.43 -0.66 -20.86
CA PHE A 89 -0.40 -1.65 -21.93
C PHE A 89 0.18 -3.02 -21.52
N ASN A 90 1.02 -3.08 -20.48
CA ASN A 90 1.76 -4.30 -20.09
C ASN A 90 1.36 -4.83 -18.70
N ILE A 91 0.21 -4.39 -18.17
CA ILE A 91 -0.22 -4.73 -16.82
C ILE A 91 -0.73 -6.18 -16.71
N SER A 92 -1.17 -6.78 -17.82
CA SER A 92 -1.76 -8.12 -17.88
C SER A 92 -0.81 -9.22 -17.41
N GLU A 93 0.46 -9.15 -17.78
CA GLU A 93 1.48 -10.14 -17.37
C GLU A 93 1.71 -10.10 -15.86
N VAL A 94 1.72 -8.90 -15.27
CA VAL A 94 1.89 -8.72 -13.82
C VAL A 94 0.65 -9.17 -13.07
N LEU A 95 -0.54 -8.93 -13.62
CA LEU A 95 -1.80 -9.41 -13.05
C LEU A 95 -1.86 -10.95 -12.98
N ASN A 96 -1.32 -11.65 -13.98
CA ASN A 96 -1.27 -13.11 -14.00
C ASN A 96 -0.33 -13.72 -12.94
N THR A 97 0.45 -12.90 -12.22
CA THR A 97 1.29 -13.39 -11.13
C THR A 97 0.52 -13.64 -9.84
N PHE A 98 -0.66 -13.03 -9.68
CA PHE A 98 -1.47 -13.12 -8.48
C PHE A 98 -2.25 -14.43 -8.39
N VAL A 99 -2.35 -15.00 -7.18
CA VAL A 99 -3.15 -16.21 -6.92
C VAL A 99 -4.65 -15.92 -6.95
N GLU A 100 -5.04 -14.75 -6.46
CA GLU A 100 -6.43 -14.33 -6.36
C GLU A 100 -6.60 -12.88 -6.84
N GLU A 101 -7.78 -12.59 -7.38
CA GLU A 101 -8.18 -11.25 -7.81
C GLU A 101 -8.13 -10.24 -6.64
N SER A 102 -8.47 -10.69 -5.42
CA SER A 102 -8.45 -9.86 -4.21
C SER A 102 -7.06 -9.24 -3.92
N PHE A 103 -5.98 -9.96 -4.23
CA PHE A 103 -4.62 -9.44 -4.09
C PHE A 103 -4.30 -8.43 -5.20
N ALA A 104 -4.67 -8.75 -6.45
CA ALA A 104 -4.49 -7.85 -7.58
C ALA A 104 -5.23 -6.52 -7.37
N GLU A 105 -6.44 -6.53 -6.83
CA GLU A 105 -7.19 -5.33 -6.48
C GLU A 105 -6.47 -4.46 -5.44
N LYS A 106 -5.90 -5.08 -4.40
CA LYS A 106 -5.10 -4.36 -3.38
C LYS A 106 -3.86 -3.72 -4.01
N TRP A 107 -3.19 -4.43 -4.90
CA TRP A 107 -2.06 -3.87 -5.65
C TRP A 107 -2.48 -2.66 -6.50
N ILE A 108 -3.56 -2.77 -7.27
CA ILE A 108 -4.11 -1.68 -8.10
C ILE A 108 -4.52 -0.50 -7.22
N SER A 109 -5.12 -0.75 -6.06
CA SER A 109 -5.46 0.29 -5.08
C SER A 109 -4.21 1.02 -4.57
N CYS A 110 -3.12 0.32 -4.29
CA CYS A 110 -1.84 0.92 -3.89
C CYS A 110 -1.26 1.81 -4.99
N CYS A 111 -1.29 1.34 -6.25
CA CYS A 111 -0.91 2.14 -7.43
C CYS A 111 -1.70 3.44 -7.52
N ARG A 112 -3.04 3.35 -7.41
CA ARG A 112 -3.92 4.52 -7.49
C ARG A 112 -3.63 5.53 -6.38
N ALA A 113 -3.47 5.05 -5.14
CA ALA A 113 -3.14 5.89 -4.00
C ALA A 113 -1.79 6.63 -4.20
N ALA A 114 -0.81 5.97 -4.82
CA ALA A 114 0.46 6.62 -5.17
C ALA A 114 0.27 7.72 -6.22
N TRP A 115 -0.52 7.48 -7.26
CA TRP A 115 -0.78 8.47 -8.31
C TRP A 115 -1.52 9.69 -7.76
N GLU A 116 -2.53 9.46 -6.92
CA GLU A 116 -3.26 10.52 -6.20
C GLU A 116 -2.34 11.31 -5.27
N CYS A 117 -1.40 10.62 -4.61
CA CYS A 117 -0.38 11.27 -3.80
C CYS A 117 0.46 12.23 -4.64
N CYS A 118 0.98 11.77 -5.78
CA CYS A 118 1.76 12.60 -6.68
C CYS A 118 0.95 13.80 -7.20
N ASN A 119 -0.31 13.59 -7.61
CA ASN A 119 -1.22 14.68 -7.96
C ASN A 119 -1.37 15.72 -6.83
N THR A 120 -1.45 15.26 -5.58
CA THR A 120 -1.53 16.14 -4.41
C THR A 120 -0.21 16.90 -4.22
N MET A 121 0.94 16.25 -4.38
CA MET A 121 2.25 16.90 -4.29
C MET A 121 2.42 18.03 -5.30
N ILE A 122 1.81 17.90 -6.47
CA ILE A 122 1.91 18.86 -7.57
C ILE A 122 0.97 20.05 -7.34
N LYS A 123 -0.25 19.77 -6.88
CA LYS A 123 -1.29 20.79 -6.68
C LYS A 123 -1.03 21.64 -5.44
N THR A 124 -0.48 21.05 -4.38
CA THR A 124 -0.25 21.78 -3.13
C THR A 124 0.99 22.67 -3.30
N PRO A 125 0.93 23.97 -2.99
CA PRO A 125 2.11 24.83 -3.02
C PRO A 125 3.13 24.37 -1.99
N ALA A 126 4.43 24.61 -2.23
CA ALA A 126 5.45 24.35 -1.22
C ALA A 126 5.14 25.14 0.06
N SER A 127 5.30 24.50 1.23
CA SER A 127 5.03 25.14 2.53
C SER A 127 5.84 26.45 2.69
N LEU A 128 5.25 27.45 3.34
CA LEU A 128 5.78 28.80 3.50
C LEU A 128 7.21 28.80 4.09
N LYS A 129 8.09 29.62 3.51
CA LYS A 129 9.55 29.70 3.77
C LYS A 129 9.97 29.92 5.24
N ASN A 130 9.05 30.28 6.14
CA ASN A 130 9.38 30.70 7.51
C ASN A 130 9.30 29.59 8.57
N THR A 131 8.94 28.36 8.18
CA THR A 131 8.75 27.24 9.11
C THR A 131 9.41 25.98 8.57
N LYS A 132 10.28 25.35 9.36
CA LYS A 132 10.92 24.09 8.99
C LYS A 132 9.87 22.98 8.96
N HIS A 133 9.83 22.23 7.87
CA HIS A 133 8.91 21.12 7.66
C HIS A 133 9.65 19.94 7.03
N CYS A 134 9.20 18.74 7.31
CA CYS A 134 9.52 17.57 6.52
C CYS A 134 8.75 17.60 5.21
N PRO A 135 9.40 17.32 4.07
CA PRO A 135 8.77 17.39 2.76
C PRO A 135 7.75 16.25 2.59
N ARG A 136 6.62 16.55 1.98
CA ARG A 136 5.64 15.54 1.56
C ARG A 136 6.29 14.41 0.76
N THR A 137 5.83 13.18 0.94
CA THR A 137 6.46 12.01 0.33
C THR A 137 5.51 10.82 0.22
N TRP A 138 5.69 9.99 -0.80
CA TRP A 138 5.09 8.66 -0.86
C TRP A 138 6.03 7.68 -0.19
N ASP A 139 5.56 7.00 0.86
CA ASP A 139 6.40 6.09 1.64
C ASP A 139 6.37 4.63 1.16
N GLY A 140 5.72 4.36 0.03
CA GLY A 140 5.51 3.02 -0.48
C GLY A 140 4.13 2.42 -0.17
N TRP A 141 3.46 2.90 0.88
CA TRP A 141 2.10 2.48 1.25
C TRP A 141 1.10 3.62 1.27
N GLN A 142 1.50 4.82 1.70
CA GLN A 142 0.61 5.97 1.74
C GLN A 142 1.33 7.31 1.53
N CYS A 143 0.52 8.33 1.29
CA CYS A 143 0.97 9.69 1.08
C CYS A 143 1.15 10.41 2.43
N TRP A 144 2.31 11.02 2.63
CA TRP A 144 2.58 11.89 3.77
C TRP A 144 2.64 13.35 3.32
N PRO A 145 1.85 14.26 3.93
CA PRO A 145 1.90 15.69 3.62
C PRO A 145 3.12 16.36 4.25
N ASP A 146 3.36 17.63 3.92
CA ASP A 146 4.37 18.41 4.62
C ASP A 146 4.01 18.48 6.11
N THR A 147 4.99 18.18 6.97
CA THR A 147 4.76 18.05 8.41
C THR A 147 5.69 18.98 9.18
N PRO A 148 5.21 19.78 10.15
CA PRO A 148 6.06 20.69 10.91
C PRO A 148 7.21 19.96 11.62
N ALA A 149 8.39 20.57 11.63
CA ALA A 149 9.56 20.02 12.31
C ALA A 149 9.31 19.84 13.82
N GLY A 150 9.74 18.70 14.36
CA GLY A 150 9.53 18.34 15.76
C GLY A 150 8.13 17.78 16.07
N THR A 151 7.34 17.42 15.05
CA THR A 151 6.00 16.85 15.22
C THR A 151 5.88 15.48 14.55
N THR A 152 4.88 14.70 14.96
CA THR A 152 4.58 13.39 14.39
C THR A 152 3.30 13.46 13.57
N ALA A 153 3.38 13.16 12.28
CA ALA A 153 2.22 13.00 11.45
C ALA A 153 1.52 11.67 11.76
N SER A 154 0.19 11.69 11.80
CA SER A 154 -0.65 10.51 12.08
C SER A 154 -1.76 10.43 11.04
N LEU A 155 -1.80 9.34 10.27
CA LEU A 155 -2.77 9.13 9.19
C LEU A 155 -3.39 7.74 9.28
N PRO A 156 -4.67 7.58 8.88
CA PRO A 156 -5.33 6.28 8.88
C PRO A 156 -4.61 5.33 7.92
N CYS A 157 -4.43 4.07 8.34
CA CYS A 157 -3.79 3.07 7.51
C CYS A 157 -4.66 2.73 6.29
N GLN A 158 -4.04 2.66 5.12
CA GLN A 158 -4.75 2.40 3.86
C GLN A 158 -5.31 0.97 3.77
N ASN A 159 -6.45 0.79 3.11
CA ASN A 159 -7.11 -0.53 3.01
C ASN A 159 -6.28 -1.57 2.25
N HIS A 160 -5.45 -1.15 1.29
CA HIS A 160 -4.65 -2.07 0.47
C HIS A 160 -3.49 -2.76 1.20
N ILE A 161 -3.18 -2.37 2.44
CA ILE A 161 -2.11 -3.02 3.22
C ILE A 161 -2.61 -4.25 3.99
N TYR A 162 -3.94 -4.44 4.10
CA TYR A 162 -4.53 -5.60 4.77
C TYR A 162 -4.64 -6.76 3.77
N PHE A 163 -3.54 -7.46 3.52
CA PHE A 163 -3.46 -8.45 2.42
C PHE A 163 -4.29 -9.72 2.64
N GLU A 164 -4.16 -10.38 3.78
CA GLU A 164 -4.85 -11.65 4.07
C GLU A 164 -6.22 -11.45 4.72
N ASN A 165 -6.40 -10.32 5.39
CA ASN A 165 -7.58 -10.03 6.21
C ASN A 165 -8.28 -8.79 5.67
N GLY A 166 -9.59 -8.70 5.87
CA GLY A 166 -10.31 -7.45 5.64
C GLY A 166 -9.81 -6.33 6.57
N PRO A 167 -10.12 -5.06 6.26
CA PRO A 167 -9.79 -3.94 7.13
C PRO A 167 -10.36 -4.15 8.55
N PRO A 168 -9.66 -3.67 9.59
CA PRO A 168 -10.09 -3.80 10.98
C PRO A 168 -11.42 -3.08 11.20
N SER A 169 -12.18 -3.56 12.19
CA SER A 169 -13.47 -2.96 12.56
C SER A 169 -13.32 -1.51 13.03
N CYS A 170 -12.15 -1.18 13.60
CA CYS A 170 -11.79 0.18 14.00
C CYS A 170 -10.60 0.66 13.17
N THR A 171 -10.67 1.91 12.70
CA THR A 171 -9.58 2.56 11.97
C THR A 171 -8.30 2.57 12.81
N LYS A 172 -7.22 2.02 12.22
CA LYS A 172 -5.87 2.10 12.78
C LYS A 172 -5.12 3.27 12.13
N TYR A 173 -4.09 3.74 12.80
CA TYR A 173 -3.28 4.88 12.34
C TYR A 173 -1.82 4.48 12.23
N ALA A 174 -1.16 4.94 11.18
CA ALA A 174 0.29 4.89 11.04
C ALA A 174 0.87 6.24 11.46
N HIS A 175 2.14 6.24 11.87
CA HIS A 175 2.81 7.42 12.40
C HIS A 175 4.15 7.66 11.70
N LYS A 176 4.44 8.91 11.32
CA LYS A 176 5.72 9.30 10.74
C LYS A 176 6.27 10.51 11.48
N GLU A 177 7.47 10.37 12.03
CA GLU A 177 8.09 11.39 12.85
C GLU A 177 8.90 12.37 12.00
N CYS A 178 8.60 13.66 12.14
CA CYS A 178 9.36 14.74 11.55
C CYS A 178 10.31 15.34 12.58
N LEU A 179 11.62 15.22 12.34
CA LEU A 179 12.63 15.66 13.28
C LEU A 179 12.75 17.21 13.32
N PRO A 180 13.29 17.80 14.40
CA PRO A 180 13.42 19.26 14.54
C PRO A 180 14.28 19.94 13.45
N ASN A 181 15.11 19.18 12.75
CA ASN A 181 15.91 19.65 11.63
C ASN A 181 15.11 19.77 10.32
N GLY A 182 13.85 19.32 10.27
CA GLY A 182 13.01 19.30 9.06
C GLY A 182 13.24 18.08 8.16
N THR A 183 13.80 16.99 8.68
CA THR A 183 13.93 15.73 7.94
C THR A 183 13.09 14.63 8.58
N TRP A 184 12.54 13.73 7.77
CA TRP A 184 11.86 12.54 8.30
C TRP A 184 12.82 11.69 9.12
N TYR A 185 12.31 11.04 10.17
CA TYR A 185 13.08 10.07 10.94
C TYR A 185 13.62 8.96 10.04
N ILE A 186 14.91 8.66 10.24
CA ILE A 186 15.65 7.64 9.51
C ILE A 186 15.95 6.49 10.47
N ASN A 187 15.60 5.27 10.08
CA ASN A 187 15.87 4.08 10.89
C ASN A 187 17.33 3.61 10.81
N GLU A 188 17.64 2.55 11.54
CA GLU A 188 18.96 1.90 11.57
C GLU A 188 19.46 1.45 10.18
N TYR A 189 18.54 1.19 9.24
CA TYR A 189 18.85 0.81 7.86
C TYR A 189 19.05 2.00 6.91
N ARG A 190 19.16 3.22 7.47
CA ARG A 190 19.34 4.48 6.72
C ARG A 190 18.23 4.76 5.71
N ARG A 191 16.99 4.44 6.06
CA ARG A 191 15.81 4.75 5.23
C ARG A 191 14.83 5.58 6.03
N GLU A 192 14.12 6.47 5.34
CA GLU A 192 12.96 7.12 5.94
C GLU A 192 12.00 6.06 6.44
N TRP A 193 11.57 6.22 7.68
CA TRP A 193 10.78 5.20 8.33
C TRP A 193 9.40 5.72 8.71
N THR A 194 8.45 4.80 8.72
CA THR A 194 7.07 5.03 9.12
C THR A 194 6.67 3.89 10.05
N ASN A 195 6.05 4.23 11.19
CA ASN A 195 5.54 3.26 12.13
C ASN A 195 4.17 2.74 11.69
N TYR A 196 4.15 1.48 11.24
CA TYR A 196 2.92 0.75 10.88
C TYR A 196 2.56 -0.36 11.88
N THR A 197 3.22 -0.43 13.05
CA THR A 197 3.02 -1.52 14.02
C THR A 197 1.57 -1.65 14.50
N THR A 198 0.88 -0.52 14.60
CA THR A 198 -0.53 -0.37 14.98
C THR A 198 -1.53 -0.76 13.89
N CYS A 199 -1.10 -0.83 12.63
CA CYS A 199 -1.96 -1.20 11.51
C CYS A 199 -2.17 -2.73 11.42
N GLY A 200 -1.46 -3.53 12.21
CA GLY A 200 -1.65 -4.99 12.21
C GLY A 200 -2.92 -5.43 12.93
N ARG A 201 -3.56 -6.51 12.44
CA ARG A 201 -4.72 -7.16 13.09
C ARG A 201 -4.35 -8.28 14.08
N ARG A 202 -3.05 -8.47 14.34
CA ARG A 202 -2.53 -9.59 15.14
C ARG A 202 -3.16 -9.67 16.52
N GLU A 203 -3.34 -8.52 17.17
CA GLU A 203 -3.90 -8.44 18.52
C GLU A 203 -5.39 -8.81 18.56
N GLU A 204 -6.17 -8.32 17.59
CA GLU A 204 -7.59 -8.67 17.45
C GLU A 204 -7.75 -10.18 17.22
N HIS A 205 -6.98 -10.74 16.29
CA HIS A 205 -6.99 -12.19 16.03
C HIS A 205 -6.63 -13.00 17.27
N ARG A 206 -5.62 -12.53 18.03
CA ARG A 206 -5.22 -13.19 19.27
C ARG A 206 -6.36 -13.19 20.29
N GLN A 207 -7.08 -12.08 20.45
CA GLN A 207 -8.23 -11.98 21.35
C GLN A 207 -9.37 -12.91 20.94
N TYR A 208 -9.71 -12.97 19.65
CA TYR A 208 -10.72 -13.90 19.15
C TYR A 208 -10.31 -15.36 19.39
N LEU A 209 -9.05 -15.72 19.13
CA LEU A 209 -8.54 -17.07 19.39
C LEU A 209 -8.65 -17.43 20.87
N TYR A 210 -8.26 -16.55 21.79
CA TYR A 210 -8.42 -16.80 23.22
C TYR A 210 -9.89 -16.99 23.63
N PHE A 211 -10.79 -16.17 23.10
CA PHE A 211 -12.23 -16.31 23.37
C PHE A 211 -12.78 -17.66 22.86
N HIS A 212 -12.44 -18.05 21.63
CA HIS A 212 -12.85 -19.34 21.07
C HIS A 212 -12.29 -20.53 21.86
N VAL A 213 -11.00 -20.53 22.17
CA VAL A 213 -10.38 -21.60 22.96
C VAL A 213 -11.03 -21.71 24.34
N THR A 214 -11.28 -20.58 25.00
CA THR A 214 -11.90 -20.55 26.33
C THR A 214 -13.33 -21.11 26.30
N THR A 215 -14.15 -20.69 25.33
CA THR A 215 -15.53 -21.16 25.21
C THR A 215 -15.60 -22.65 24.85
N TYR A 216 -14.68 -23.15 24.02
CA TYR A 216 -14.59 -24.58 23.73
C TYR A 216 -14.16 -25.41 24.94
N ILE A 217 -13.18 -24.95 25.74
CA ILE A 217 -12.80 -25.62 27.00
C ILE A 217 -14.01 -25.72 27.94
N ILE A 218 -14.74 -24.62 28.13
CA ILE A 218 -15.94 -24.59 28.97
C ILE A 218 -17.00 -25.57 28.45
N SER A 219 -17.24 -25.60 27.14
CA SER A 219 -18.19 -26.53 26.51
C SER A 219 -17.82 -28.00 26.77
N ILE A 220 -16.54 -28.35 26.60
CA ILE A 220 -16.04 -29.71 26.85
C ILE A 220 -16.22 -30.12 28.33
N ILE A 221 -15.98 -29.19 29.27
CA ILE A 221 -16.18 -29.42 30.70
C ILE A 221 -17.64 -29.76 31.03
N PHE A 222 -18.62 -29.20 30.30
CA PHE A 222 -20.04 -29.52 30.51
C PHE A 222 -20.51 -30.76 29.73
N ILE A 223 -20.02 -30.94 28.50
CA ILE A 223 -20.45 -32.05 27.63
C ILE A 223 -19.93 -33.39 28.14
N ILE A 224 -18.67 -33.47 28.61
CA ILE A 224 -18.10 -34.75 29.07
C ILE A 224 -18.92 -35.36 30.23
N PRO A 225 -19.21 -34.64 31.33
CA PRO A 225 -20.05 -35.15 32.40
C PRO A 225 -21.47 -35.48 31.95
N ALA A 226 -22.09 -34.65 31.10
CA ALA A 226 -23.43 -34.91 30.58
C ALA A 226 -23.49 -36.23 29.80
N LEU A 227 -22.49 -36.49 28.96
CA LEU A 227 -22.36 -37.76 28.23
C LEU A 227 -22.13 -38.94 29.17
N ILE A 228 -21.28 -38.78 30.20
CA ILE A 228 -21.05 -39.84 31.20
C ILE A 228 -22.36 -40.20 31.91
N ILE A 229 -23.13 -39.21 32.35
CA ILE A 229 -24.44 -39.42 33.00
C ILE A 229 -25.36 -40.18 32.04
N PHE A 230 -25.53 -39.70 30.81
CA PHE A 230 -26.37 -40.36 29.80
C PHE A 230 -25.97 -41.81 29.51
N MET A 231 -24.67 -42.12 29.50
CA MET A 231 -24.18 -43.48 29.24
C MET A 231 -24.27 -44.39 30.46
N SER A 232 -24.17 -43.83 31.67
CA SER A 232 -24.28 -44.56 32.93
C SER A 232 -25.73 -44.91 33.30
N TYR A 233 -26.68 -44.05 32.94
CA TYR A 233 -28.11 -44.32 33.02
C TYR A 233 -28.58 -44.97 31.71
N LYS A 234 -28.32 -46.27 31.59
CA LYS A 234 -28.93 -47.12 30.58
C LYS A 234 -30.17 -47.80 31.14
#